data_AF-A0A955EV53-F1
#
_entry.id   AF-A0A955EV53-F1
#
_cell.length_a   1.000
_cell.length_b   1.000
_cell.length_c   1.000
_cell.angle_alpha   90.00
_cell.angle_beta   90.00
_cell.angle_gamma   90.00
#
_symmetry.space_group_name_H-M   'P 1'
#
loop_
_entity.id
_entity.type
_entity.pdbx_description
1 polymer ?
#
loop_
_entity_poly.entity_id
_entity_poly.type
_entity_poly.pdbx_seq_one_letter_code
_entity_poly.pdbx_strand_id
1 'polypeptide(L)'
;MSSTRRGVALLVATLVLAFGLLGFFGREVYRQAPPIPDRVVVEGSGVELATRATILDGQQVWQSMGGQQVGSIWGHGAYQAPDWTADWLHRECLALLDIWSEAAHGTPFAELDPDAQAVLRARLVREQRKNTFDVATGTLAISAARAEAIARTARHYDALFSADPALASLREDYALHEDAVPSAERRALMSQFFFWTAWASTTQRPGSEVTYTNNWPHEPLVANHPTSANLLWSIASIVLLLAGVGALVWFFFARTREEEAPEPPAADPLDAFPLTPSMRAVGKLCYVVVALFGVQVLLGALTAHYTVEGDSFFGLPLGKILPYAVTRTWHLQTAVFWIATAFLAVGLFLAPAVGGREPRFQRLGVNLLFGALLLVVVGSLGGEWFAIQQTMGPDATFWFGHQGYEYVDLGRLWQILLFVGLLLWLGLTLRGLAPALRRSAGERRAITWMFAGSAAAIGLFYGAGFFYGARTHLTVMEYWRWWVVHLWVEGFMEVFATAVLAFVFTRLGLVRAKTAAVGVLLSTCLFLIGGIPGTFHHLYFSGTPTSVM
;
A
#
# COMPACT_ATOMS: atom_id res chain seq x y z
N MET A 1 1.27 -3.81 42.22
CA MET A 1 1.62 -2.95 41.06
C MET A 1 0.50 -1.96 40.77
N SER A 2 0.81 -0.67 40.53
CA SER A 2 -0.20 0.33 40.12
C SER A 2 -0.90 -0.08 38.82
N SER A 3 -2.11 0.44 38.56
CA SER A 3 -2.87 0.18 37.32
C SER A 3 -2.05 0.49 36.06
N THR A 4 -1.30 1.59 36.08
CA THR A 4 -0.38 2.00 35.00
C THR A 4 0.71 0.97 34.75
N ARG A 5 1.35 0.42 35.79
CA ARG A 5 2.43 -0.57 35.62
C ARG A 5 1.91 -1.85 34.97
N ARG A 6 0.68 -2.26 35.29
CA ARG A 6 0.02 -3.39 34.62
C ARG A 6 -0.30 -3.07 33.17
N GLY A 7 -0.82 -1.87 32.88
CA GLY A 7 -1.07 -1.42 31.51
C GLY A 7 0.20 -1.37 30.64
N VAL A 8 1.31 -0.88 31.18
CA VAL A 8 2.61 -0.89 30.47
C VAL A 8 3.11 -2.31 30.22
N ALA A 9 3.02 -3.20 31.22
CA ALA A 9 3.41 -4.60 31.04
C ALA A 9 2.56 -5.30 29.96
N LEU A 10 1.25 -5.04 29.95
CA LEU A 10 0.34 -5.52 28.91
C LEU A 10 0.74 -4.99 27.53
N LEU A 11 1.01 -3.69 27.40
CA LEU A 11 1.44 -3.08 26.14
C LEU A 11 2.73 -3.70 25.62
N VAL A 12 3.74 -3.89 26.47
CA VAL A 12 4.99 -4.55 26.06
C VAL A 12 4.73 -5.99 25.60
N ALA A 13 3.90 -6.75 26.32
CA ALA A 13 3.54 -8.10 25.91
C ALA A 13 2.81 -8.12 24.57
N THR A 14 1.85 -7.21 24.36
CA THR A 14 1.13 -7.04 23.09
C THR A 14 2.11 -6.75 21.95
N LEU A 15 3.02 -5.79 22.12
CA LEU A 15 4.01 -5.44 21.10
C LEU A 15 4.92 -6.62 20.75
N VAL A 16 5.44 -7.32 21.76
CA VAL A 16 6.33 -8.48 21.54
C VAL A 16 5.61 -9.60 20.78
N LEU A 17 4.37 -9.92 21.19
CA LEU A 17 3.58 -10.96 20.53
C LEU A 17 3.23 -10.55 19.09
N ALA A 18 2.72 -9.35 18.90
CA ALA A 18 2.22 -8.87 17.63
C ALA A 18 3.34 -8.70 16.58
N PHE A 19 4.48 -8.10 16.96
CA PHE A 19 5.66 -8.04 16.08
C PHE A 19 6.33 -9.40 15.91
N GLY A 20 6.27 -10.28 16.91
CA GLY A 20 6.72 -11.66 16.79
C GLY A 20 5.96 -12.41 15.69
N LEU A 21 4.63 -12.27 15.64
CA LEU A 21 3.79 -12.83 14.58
C LEU A 21 4.09 -12.19 13.22
N LEU A 22 4.14 -10.85 13.15
CA LEU A 22 4.41 -10.13 11.89
C LEU A 22 5.79 -10.48 11.30
N GLY A 23 6.81 -10.63 12.15
CA GLY A 23 8.15 -11.05 11.74
C GLY A 23 8.25 -12.52 11.35
N PHE A 24 7.60 -13.42 12.10
CA PHE A 24 7.57 -14.84 11.80
C PHE A 24 6.92 -15.12 10.45
N PHE A 25 5.72 -14.59 10.21
CA PHE A 25 5.03 -14.76 8.94
C PHE A 25 5.66 -13.94 7.81
N GLY A 26 6.28 -12.79 8.11
CA GLY A 26 7.11 -12.05 7.15
C GLY A 26 8.25 -12.90 6.57
N ARG A 27 8.91 -13.73 7.39
CA ARG A 27 9.90 -14.71 6.89
C ARG A 27 9.29 -15.69 5.88
N GLU A 28 8.06 -16.14 6.12
CA GLU A 28 7.38 -17.07 5.22
C GLU A 28 6.95 -16.40 3.91
N VAL A 29 6.61 -15.10 3.93
CA VAL A 29 6.41 -14.31 2.70
C VAL A 29 7.65 -14.34 1.80
N TYR A 30 8.84 -14.17 2.38
CA TYR A 30 10.10 -14.25 1.62
C TYR A 30 10.40 -15.65 1.08
N ARG A 31 10.13 -16.70 1.85
CA ARG A 31 10.50 -18.08 1.50
C ARG A 31 9.54 -18.74 0.55
N GLN A 32 8.27 -18.33 0.57
CA GLN A 32 7.18 -18.95 -0.17
C GLN A 32 6.60 -18.03 -1.26
N ALA A 33 7.27 -16.93 -1.60
CA ALA A 33 6.91 -16.13 -2.77
C ALA A 33 6.98 -16.96 -4.07
N PRO A 34 6.15 -16.67 -5.09
CA PRO A 34 6.27 -17.30 -6.41
C PRO A 34 7.68 -17.08 -6.97
N PRO A 35 8.32 -18.09 -7.57
CA PRO A 35 9.63 -17.88 -8.17
C PRO A 35 9.49 -16.97 -9.41
N ILE A 36 10.47 -16.10 -9.61
CA ILE A 36 10.72 -15.48 -10.92
C ILE A 36 11.69 -16.42 -11.64
N PRO A 37 11.31 -17.05 -12.76
CA PRO A 37 12.18 -17.99 -13.47
C PRO A 37 13.42 -17.29 -14.00
N ASP A 38 14.57 -17.98 -13.99
CA ASP A 38 15.78 -17.48 -14.61
C ASP A 38 15.64 -17.44 -16.14
N ARG A 39 14.96 -18.45 -16.70
CA ARG A 39 14.62 -18.55 -18.13
C ARG A 39 13.22 -19.16 -18.30
N VAL A 40 12.47 -18.64 -19.26
CA VAL A 40 11.20 -19.21 -19.73
C VAL A 40 11.43 -19.73 -21.14
N VAL A 41 11.21 -21.03 -21.36
CA VAL A 41 11.54 -21.70 -22.62
C VAL A 41 10.35 -22.46 -23.19
N VAL A 42 10.27 -22.52 -24.52
CA VAL A 42 9.28 -23.34 -25.23
C VAL A 42 9.75 -24.80 -25.25
N GLU A 43 8.91 -25.69 -24.75
CA GLU A 43 9.15 -27.13 -24.75
C GLU A 43 9.44 -27.67 -26.16
N GLY A 44 10.41 -28.58 -26.26
CA GLY A 44 10.83 -29.23 -27.51
C GLY A 44 11.72 -28.37 -28.42
N SER A 45 11.46 -27.07 -28.56
CA SER A 45 12.25 -26.17 -29.42
C SER A 45 13.42 -25.50 -28.68
N GLY A 46 13.29 -25.28 -27.37
CA GLY A 46 14.28 -24.56 -26.56
C GLY A 46 14.33 -23.06 -26.82
N VAL A 47 13.39 -22.50 -27.59
CA VAL A 47 13.27 -21.05 -27.82
C VAL A 47 12.99 -20.35 -26.49
N GLU A 48 13.77 -19.31 -26.18
CA GLU A 48 13.61 -18.51 -24.97
C GLU A 48 12.57 -17.40 -25.19
N LEU A 49 11.60 -17.30 -24.28
CA LEU A 49 10.54 -16.28 -24.31
C LEU A 49 10.85 -15.09 -23.39
N ALA A 50 11.45 -15.36 -22.23
CA ALA A 50 11.76 -14.36 -21.22
C ALA A 50 12.88 -14.85 -20.30
N THR A 51 13.53 -13.92 -19.61
CA THR A 51 14.49 -14.18 -18.54
C THR A 51 14.06 -13.48 -17.27
N ARG A 52 14.66 -13.82 -16.14
CA ARG A 52 14.49 -13.05 -14.89
C ARG A 52 14.74 -11.56 -15.11
N ALA A 53 15.78 -11.21 -15.87
CA ALA A 53 16.15 -9.82 -16.10
C ALA A 53 15.05 -9.07 -16.86
N THR A 54 14.55 -9.66 -17.95
CA THR A 54 13.55 -9.01 -18.80
C THR A 54 12.18 -8.90 -18.12
N ILE A 55 11.80 -9.86 -17.27
CA ILE A 55 10.60 -9.77 -16.41
C ILE A 55 10.74 -8.60 -15.42
N LEU A 56 11.90 -8.45 -14.78
CA LEU A 56 12.17 -7.37 -13.83
C LEU A 56 12.31 -6.00 -14.52
N ASP A 57 12.83 -5.96 -15.75
CA ASP A 57 12.83 -4.75 -16.58
C ASP A 57 11.40 -4.37 -16.97
N GLY A 58 10.56 -5.35 -17.31
CA GLY A 58 9.12 -5.16 -17.54
C GLY A 58 8.38 -4.59 -16.34
N GLN A 59 8.72 -5.05 -15.13
CA GLN A 59 8.22 -4.48 -13.88
C GLN A 59 8.57 -3.00 -13.76
N GLN A 60 9.81 -2.59 -14.09
CA GLN A 60 10.21 -1.18 -14.06
C GLN A 60 9.50 -0.34 -15.13
N VAL A 61 9.27 -0.89 -16.32
CA VAL A 61 8.47 -0.21 -17.35
C VAL A 61 7.06 0.06 -16.84
N TRP A 62 6.40 -0.96 -16.27
CA TRP A 62 5.08 -0.81 -15.65
C TRP A 62 5.08 0.25 -14.54
N GLN A 63 6.09 0.26 -13.66
CA GLN A 63 6.23 1.30 -12.64
C GLN A 63 6.29 2.72 -13.26
N SER A 64 6.99 2.86 -14.39
CA SER A 64 7.28 4.16 -15.00
C SER A 64 6.07 4.84 -15.62
N MET A 65 5.10 4.07 -16.13
CA MET A 65 3.86 4.62 -16.68
C MET A 65 2.81 4.97 -15.60
N GLY A 66 3.15 4.79 -14.32
CA GLY A 66 2.26 5.02 -13.18
C GLY A 66 1.93 3.75 -12.38
N GLY A 67 2.26 2.56 -12.88
CA GLY A 67 2.08 1.29 -12.17
C GLY A 67 0.65 1.08 -11.65
N GLN A 68 0.50 1.00 -10.33
CA GLN A 68 -0.78 0.85 -9.62
C GLN A 68 -1.72 2.07 -9.75
N GLN A 69 -1.31 3.14 -10.41
CA GLN A 69 -2.13 4.33 -10.64
C GLN A 69 -2.94 4.28 -11.94
N VAL A 70 -2.63 3.33 -12.83
CA VAL A 70 -3.33 3.15 -14.11
C VAL A 70 -4.40 2.07 -13.99
N GLY A 71 -3.98 0.87 -13.57
CA GLY A 71 -4.84 -0.28 -13.29
C GLY A 71 -4.31 -1.03 -12.09
N SER A 72 -4.61 -2.33 -11.99
CA SER A 72 -4.17 -3.17 -10.86
C SER A 72 -3.32 -4.37 -11.28
N ILE A 73 -2.49 -4.83 -10.33
CA ILE A 73 -1.77 -6.11 -10.40
C ILE A 73 -2.02 -6.82 -9.07
N TRP A 74 -2.44 -8.09 -9.13
CA TRP A 74 -2.77 -8.87 -7.94
C TRP A 74 -3.83 -8.19 -7.04
N GLY A 75 -4.76 -7.46 -7.67
CA GLY A 75 -5.86 -6.76 -7.00
C GLY A 75 -5.48 -5.42 -6.36
N HIS A 76 -4.20 -5.03 -6.37
CA HIS A 76 -3.76 -3.73 -5.86
C HIS A 76 -3.56 -2.72 -6.99
N GLY A 77 -4.23 -1.58 -6.89
CA GLY A 77 -4.09 -0.45 -7.81
C GLY A 77 -5.39 0.28 -8.11
N ALA A 78 -5.43 0.93 -9.26
CA ALA A 78 -6.58 1.70 -9.73
C ALA A 78 -7.68 0.81 -10.31
N TYR A 79 -8.87 1.39 -10.45
CA TYR A 79 -10.12 0.66 -10.70
C TYR A 79 -10.79 1.01 -12.03
N GLN A 80 -10.22 1.94 -12.82
CA GLN A 80 -10.77 2.32 -14.12
C GLN A 80 -10.27 1.35 -15.20
N ALA A 81 -8.96 1.23 -15.35
CA ALA A 81 -8.35 0.18 -16.16
C ALA A 81 -8.47 -1.18 -15.43
N PRO A 82 -8.41 -2.31 -16.16
CA PRO A 82 -8.58 -3.63 -15.55
C PRO A 82 -7.41 -3.98 -14.62
N ASP A 83 -7.58 -5.09 -13.88
CA ASP A 83 -6.44 -5.80 -13.32
C ASP A 83 -5.70 -6.51 -14.47
N TRP A 84 -4.45 -6.13 -14.72
CA TRP A 84 -3.67 -6.65 -15.84
C TRP A 84 -3.31 -8.12 -15.67
N THR A 85 -3.27 -8.62 -14.43
CA THR A 85 -3.04 -10.04 -14.17
C THR A 85 -4.26 -10.87 -14.55
N ALA A 86 -5.45 -10.41 -14.15
CA ALA A 86 -6.71 -11.09 -14.46
C ALA A 86 -7.05 -10.98 -15.96
N ASP A 87 -6.91 -9.81 -16.56
CA ASP A 87 -7.19 -9.58 -17.98
C ASP A 87 -6.20 -10.37 -18.87
N TRP A 88 -4.90 -10.38 -18.53
CA TRP A 88 -3.91 -11.19 -19.24
C TRP A 88 -4.27 -12.66 -19.18
N LEU A 89 -4.56 -13.16 -17.97
CA LEU A 89 -4.92 -14.55 -17.75
C LEU A 89 -6.13 -14.95 -18.61
N HIS A 90 -7.19 -14.16 -18.57
CA HIS A 90 -8.40 -14.46 -19.32
C HIS A 90 -8.14 -14.52 -20.83
N ARG A 91 -7.42 -13.52 -21.37
CA ARG A 91 -7.06 -13.46 -22.79
C ARG A 91 -6.16 -14.60 -23.21
N GLU A 92 -5.16 -14.96 -22.40
CA GLU A 92 -4.28 -16.12 -22.65
C GLU A 92 -5.08 -17.42 -22.67
N CYS A 93 -6.06 -17.58 -21.76
CA CYS A 93 -6.93 -18.76 -21.72
C CYS A 93 -7.80 -18.88 -22.98
N LEU A 94 -8.44 -17.79 -23.40
CA LEU A 94 -9.25 -17.78 -24.62
C LEU A 94 -8.40 -18.05 -25.86
N ALA A 95 -7.25 -17.39 -25.98
CA ALA A 95 -6.34 -17.60 -27.10
C ALA A 95 -5.86 -19.06 -27.18
N LEU A 96 -5.55 -19.68 -26.04
CA LEU A 96 -5.13 -21.08 -25.99
C LEU A 96 -6.25 -22.06 -26.35
N LEU A 97 -7.48 -21.78 -25.90
CA LEU A 97 -8.66 -22.57 -26.29
C LEU A 97 -8.92 -22.46 -27.79
N ASP A 98 -8.84 -21.28 -28.37
CA ASP A 98 -8.99 -21.07 -29.82
C ASP A 98 -7.89 -21.78 -30.60
N ILE A 99 -6.63 -21.70 -30.19
CA ILE A 99 -5.52 -22.42 -30.85
C ILE A 99 -5.77 -23.92 -30.88
N TRP A 100 -6.23 -24.51 -29.77
CA TRP A 100 -6.54 -25.95 -29.74
C TRP A 100 -7.80 -26.29 -30.54
N SER A 101 -8.81 -25.41 -30.52
CA SER A 101 -10.05 -25.59 -31.27
C SER A 101 -9.81 -25.53 -32.78
N GLU A 102 -9.09 -24.52 -33.25
CA GLU A 102 -8.64 -24.36 -34.64
C GLU A 102 -7.85 -25.60 -35.09
N ALA A 103 -6.91 -26.08 -34.27
CA ALA A 103 -6.08 -27.23 -34.62
C ALA A 103 -6.84 -28.58 -34.65
N ALA A 104 -7.83 -28.77 -33.78
CA ALA A 104 -8.56 -30.04 -33.65
C ALA A 104 -9.84 -30.10 -34.49
N HIS A 105 -10.52 -28.96 -34.66
CA HIS A 105 -11.86 -28.89 -35.22
C HIS A 105 -11.97 -27.90 -36.40
N GLY A 106 -10.99 -27.03 -36.61
CA GLY A 106 -11.03 -26.01 -37.67
C GLY A 106 -12.03 -24.89 -37.43
N THR A 107 -12.56 -24.76 -36.21
CA THR A 107 -13.57 -23.76 -35.83
C THR A 107 -13.13 -23.00 -34.57
N PRO A 108 -13.59 -21.76 -34.36
CA PRO A 108 -13.38 -21.02 -33.11
C PRO A 108 -13.95 -21.77 -31.90
N PHE A 109 -13.33 -21.62 -30.72
CA PHE A 109 -13.77 -22.33 -29.51
C PHE A 109 -15.22 -21.99 -29.14
N ALA A 110 -15.62 -20.73 -29.31
CA ALA A 110 -16.95 -20.26 -29.00
C ALA A 110 -18.06 -20.90 -29.85
N GLU A 111 -17.72 -21.42 -31.03
CA GLU A 111 -18.66 -22.05 -31.97
C GLU A 111 -18.74 -23.57 -31.82
N LEU A 112 -17.88 -24.17 -30.98
CA LEU A 112 -17.94 -25.60 -30.67
C LEU A 112 -19.20 -25.96 -29.87
N ASP A 113 -19.64 -27.21 -30.01
CA ASP A 113 -20.68 -27.77 -29.15
C ASP A 113 -20.20 -27.86 -27.67
N PRO A 114 -21.13 -27.86 -26.70
CA PRO A 114 -20.78 -27.84 -25.28
C PRO A 114 -19.89 -29.01 -24.81
N ASP A 115 -19.99 -30.19 -25.43
CA ASP A 115 -19.21 -31.37 -25.02
C ASP A 115 -17.76 -31.20 -25.49
N ALA A 116 -17.54 -30.75 -26.73
CA ALA A 116 -16.22 -30.40 -27.23
C ALA A 116 -15.59 -29.25 -26.43
N GLN A 117 -16.38 -28.23 -26.07
CA GLN A 117 -15.91 -27.14 -25.20
C GLN A 117 -15.46 -27.67 -23.83
N ALA A 118 -16.21 -28.59 -23.23
CA ALA A 118 -15.88 -29.18 -21.92
C ALA A 118 -14.53 -29.93 -21.95
N VAL A 119 -14.25 -30.67 -23.03
CA VAL A 119 -12.96 -31.37 -23.20
C VAL A 119 -11.79 -30.38 -23.23
N LEU A 120 -11.92 -29.30 -24.01
CA LEU A 120 -10.87 -28.29 -24.11
C LEU A 120 -10.70 -27.48 -22.81
N ARG A 121 -11.79 -27.16 -22.10
CA ARG A 121 -11.72 -26.54 -20.76
C ARG A 121 -11.00 -27.43 -19.75
N ALA A 122 -11.31 -28.73 -19.73
CA ALA A 122 -10.61 -29.67 -18.84
C ALA A 122 -9.11 -29.78 -19.17
N ARG A 123 -8.75 -29.70 -20.46
CA ARG A 123 -7.34 -29.62 -20.90
C ARG A 123 -6.69 -28.31 -20.46
N LEU A 124 -7.39 -27.18 -20.59
CA LEU A 124 -6.91 -25.86 -20.17
C LEU A 124 -6.54 -25.84 -18.69
N VAL A 125 -7.41 -26.38 -17.82
CA VAL A 125 -7.14 -26.48 -16.39
C VAL A 125 -5.84 -27.23 -16.11
N ARG A 126 -5.61 -28.37 -16.78
CA ARG A 126 -4.36 -29.14 -16.60
C ARG A 126 -3.13 -28.39 -17.10
N GLU A 127 -3.24 -27.68 -18.22
CA GLU A 127 -2.13 -26.92 -18.81
C GLU A 127 -1.77 -25.70 -17.98
N GLN A 128 -2.76 -24.93 -17.55
CA GLN A 128 -2.56 -23.66 -16.84
C GLN A 128 -2.15 -23.87 -15.39
N ARG A 129 -2.72 -24.87 -14.70
CA ARG A 129 -2.47 -25.10 -13.26
C ARG A 129 -1.20 -25.87 -12.96
N LYS A 130 -0.72 -26.70 -13.90
CA LYS A 130 0.46 -27.54 -13.69
C LYS A 130 1.71 -26.67 -13.51
N ASN A 131 2.45 -26.94 -12.44
CA ASN A 131 3.73 -26.29 -12.21
C ASN A 131 4.83 -26.96 -13.03
N THR A 132 5.34 -26.25 -14.03
CA THR A 132 6.45 -26.66 -14.91
C THR A 132 7.75 -25.92 -14.60
N PHE A 133 7.82 -25.22 -13.46
CA PHE A 133 9.05 -24.59 -12.99
C PHE A 133 9.95 -25.62 -12.31
N ASP A 134 11.16 -25.77 -12.85
CA ASP A 134 12.20 -26.61 -12.26
C ASP A 134 13.11 -25.77 -11.34
N VAL A 135 13.08 -26.09 -10.04
CA VAL A 135 13.87 -25.41 -9.01
C VAL A 135 15.37 -25.62 -9.20
N ALA A 136 15.80 -26.77 -9.74
CA ALA A 136 17.23 -27.07 -9.90
C ALA A 136 17.87 -26.28 -11.04
N THR A 137 17.13 -26.07 -12.12
CA THR A 137 17.60 -25.35 -13.32
C THR A 137 17.13 -23.91 -13.41
N GLY A 138 16.18 -23.49 -12.55
CA GLY A 138 15.57 -22.17 -12.62
C GLY A 138 14.72 -21.94 -13.88
N THR A 139 14.34 -23.02 -14.58
CA THR A 139 13.70 -22.94 -15.90
C THR A 139 12.21 -23.19 -15.79
N LEU A 140 11.42 -22.32 -16.41
CA LEU A 140 9.99 -22.53 -16.63
C LEU A 140 9.77 -23.03 -18.06
N ALA A 141 9.22 -24.24 -18.19
CA ALA A 141 8.89 -24.82 -19.49
C ALA A 141 7.43 -24.52 -19.88
N ILE A 142 7.22 -24.04 -21.10
CA ILE A 142 5.91 -23.66 -21.65
C ILE A 142 5.65 -24.44 -22.94
N SER A 143 4.45 -25.01 -23.12
CA SER A 143 4.11 -25.72 -24.35
C SER A 143 4.10 -24.78 -25.57
N ALA A 144 4.34 -25.33 -26.76
CA ALA A 144 4.32 -24.54 -28.00
C ALA A 144 2.96 -23.83 -28.24
N ALA A 145 1.84 -24.47 -27.90
CA ALA A 145 0.52 -23.86 -28.03
C ALA A 145 0.34 -22.68 -27.05
N ARG A 146 0.81 -22.83 -25.81
CA ARG A 146 0.75 -21.75 -24.82
C ARG A 146 1.71 -20.61 -25.17
N ALA A 147 2.87 -20.89 -25.75
CA ALA A 147 3.78 -19.88 -26.26
C ALA A 147 3.14 -19.02 -27.37
N GLU A 148 2.41 -19.65 -28.31
CA GLU A 148 1.63 -18.92 -29.30
C GLU A 148 0.50 -18.09 -28.64
N ALA A 149 -0.22 -18.65 -27.65
CA ALA A 149 -1.25 -17.92 -26.91
C ALA A 149 -0.69 -16.66 -26.21
N ILE A 150 0.47 -16.77 -25.55
CA ILE A 150 1.22 -15.66 -24.95
C ILE A 150 1.53 -14.60 -26.01
N ALA A 151 2.00 -15.00 -27.20
CA ALA A 151 2.30 -14.08 -28.28
C ALA A 151 1.04 -13.39 -28.84
N ARG A 152 -0.11 -14.10 -28.93
CA ARG A 152 -1.40 -13.50 -29.31
C ARG A 152 -1.86 -12.45 -28.29
N THR A 153 -1.75 -12.77 -27.00
CA THR A 153 -2.10 -11.85 -25.90
C THR A 153 -1.18 -10.64 -25.85
N ALA A 154 0.13 -10.81 -26.03
CA ALA A 154 1.10 -9.71 -26.03
C ALA A 154 0.81 -8.65 -27.10
N ARG A 155 0.31 -9.05 -28.28
CA ARG A 155 -0.08 -8.11 -29.36
C ARG A 155 -1.20 -7.15 -28.92
N HIS A 156 -2.14 -7.61 -28.10
CA HIS A 156 -3.18 -6.74 -27.56
C HIS A 156 -2.58 -5.64 -26.68
N TYR A 157 -1.66 -5.99 -25.78
CA TYR A 157 -1.03 -5.02 -24.89
C TYR A 157 -0.04 -4.09 -25.60
N ASP A 158 0.68 -4.56 -26.63
CA ASP A 158 1.49 -3.68 -27.47
C ASP A 158 0.64 -2.59 -28.16
N ALA A 159 -0.52 -2.96 -28.71
CA ALA A 159 -1.48 -2.01 -29.27
C ALA A 159 -2.12 -1.11 -28.20
N LEU A 160 -2.44 -1.66 -27.02
CA LEU A 160 -3.13 -0.93 -25.95
C LEU A 160 -2.28 0.21 -25.40
N PHE A 161 -0.98 -0.04 -25.16
CA PHE A 161 -0.08 0.96 -24.57
C PHE A 161 0.67 1.82 -25.60
N SER A 162 0.33 1.70 -26.89
CA SER A 162 0.83 2.55 -27.97
C SER A 162 -0.26 3.51 -28.46
N ALA A 163 -0.01 4.16 -29.60
CA ALA A 163 -0.97 5.03 -30.29
C ALA A 163 -1.83 4.28 -31.35
N ASP A 164 -2.04 2.96 -31.22
CA ASP A 164 -2.83 2.20 -32.20
C ASP A 164 -4.28 2.70 -32.24
N PRO A 165 -4.78 3.23 -33.38
CA PRO A 165 -6.13 3.79 -33.47
C PRO A 165 -7.24 2.75 -33.24
N ALA A 166 -6.98 1.46 -33.45
CA ALA A 166 -7.96 0.39 -33.25
C ALA A 166 -8.40 0.25 -31.79
N LEU A 167 -7.55 0.66 -30.84
CA LEU A 167 -7.83 0.60 -29.40
C LEU A 167 -8.05 1.98 -28.77
N ALA A 168 -8.25 3.04 -29.55
CA ALA A 168 -8.47 4.39 -29.04
C ALA A 168 -9.69 4.47 -28.11
N SER A 169 -10.83 3.89 -28.51
CA SER A 169 -12.04 3.85 -27.66
C SER A 169 -11.80 3.07 -26.37
N LEU A 170 -11.04 1.97 -26.42
CA LEU A 170 -10.75 1.17 -25.23
C LEU A 170 -9.82 1.93 -24.26
N ARG A 171 -8.87 2.70 -24.81
CA ARG A 171 -8.02 3.59 -24.01
C ARG A 171 -8.84 4.66 -23.31
N GLU A 172 -9.81 5.27 -24.00
CA GLU A 172 -10.76 6.22 -23.39
C GLU A 172 -11.56 5.55 -22.25
N ASP A 173 -12.11 4.35 -22.47
CA ASP A 173 -12.83 3.58 -21.45
C ASP A 173 -11.95 3.27 -20.23
N TYR A 174 -10.65 3.08 -20.43
CA TYR A 174 -9.68 2.80 -19.36
C TYR A 174 -9.08 4.06 -18.72
N ALA A 175 -9.48 5.26 -19.18
CA ALA A 175 -8.81 6.52 -18.86
C ALA A 175 -7.28 6.43 -19.04
N LEU A 176 -6.85 5.66 -20.04
CA LEU A 176 -5.45 5.45 -20.40
C LEU A 176 -5.09 6.44 -21.50
N HIS A 177 -4.22 7.40 -21.19
CA HIS A 177 -3.73 8.34 -22.19
C HIS A 177 -3.03 7.62 -23.35
N GLU A 178 -3.10 8.24 -24.53
CA GLU A 178 -2.47 7.74 -25.74
C GLU A 178 -0.94 7.66 -25.58
N ASP A 179 -0.34 6.61 -26.15
CA ASP A 179 1.11 6.39 -26.15
C ASP A 179 1.75 6.33 -24.75
N ALA A 180 1.04 5.74 -23.78
CA ALA A 180 1.49 5.60 -22.39
C ALA A 180 2.88 4.95 -22.23
N VAL A 181 3.28 4.10 -23.18
CA VAL A 181 4.65 3.57 -23.28
C VAL A 181 5.12 3.64 -24.75
N PRO A 182 5.81 4.72 -25.17
CA PRO A 182 6.15 4.96 -26.58
C PRO A 182 7.08 3.91 -27.20
N SER A 183 8.00 3.36 -26.40
CA SER A 183 8.97 2.37 -26.87
C SER A 183 8.35 0.97 -26.99
N ALA A 184 8.34 0.44 -28.22
CA ALA A 184 7.89 -0.94 -28.48
C ALA A 184 8.71 -1.99 -27.71
N GLU A 185 10.02 -1.78 -27.56
CA GLU A 185 10.88 -2.65 -26.75
C GLU A 185 10.42 -2.69 -25.28
N ARG A 186 10.11 -1.52 -24.70
CA ARG A 186 9.58 -1.45 -23.32
C ARG A 186 8.23 -2.12 -23.18
N ARG A 187 7.32 -1.98 -24.15
CA ARG A 187 6.02 -2.66 -24.15
C ARG A 187 6.17 -4.19 -24.20
N ALA A 188 7.12 -4.69 -24.99
CA ALA A 188 7.44 -6.10 -25.04
C ALA A 188 7.95 -6.63 -23.69
N LEU A 189 8.83 -5.89 -23.01
CA LEU A 189 9.29 -6.23 -21.65
C LEU A 189 8.14 -6.23 -20.64
N MET A 190 7.27 -5.22 -20.69
CA MET A 190 6.11 -5.12 -19.79
C MET A 190 5.14 -6.30 -19.96
N SER A 191 4.98 -6.79 -21.19
CA SER A 191 4.15 -7.97 -21.47
C SER A 191 4.71 -9.24 -20.81
N GLN A 192 6.04 -9.37 -20.70
CA GLN A 192 6.67 -10.49 -19.99
C GLN A 192 6.43 -10.40 -18.47
N PHE A 193 6.36 -9.19 -17.91
CA PHE A 193 5.97 -8.99 -16.52
C PHE A 193 4.51 -9.38 -16.28
N PHE A 194 3.56 -8.95 -17.12
CA PHE A 194 2.16 -9.34 -17.01
C PHE A 194 1.94 -10.84 -17.20
N PHE A 195 2.66 -11.47 -18.13
CA PHE A 195 2.70 -12.92 -18.23
C PHE A 195 3.12 -13.58 -16.91
N TRP A 196 4.22 -13.12 -16.30
CA TRP A 196 4.70 -13.69 -15.05
C TRP A 196 3.69 -13.53 -13.90
N THR A 197 3.03 -12.38 -13.78
CA THR A 197 2.01 -12.17 -12.73
C THR A 197 0.81 -13.09 -12.95
N ALA A 198 0.39 -13.30 -14.21
CA ALA A 198 -0.69 -14.20 -14.59
C ALA A 198 -0.31 -15.67 -14.33
N TRP A 199 0.88 -16.09 -14.73
CA TRP A 199 1.43 -17.42 -14.46
C TRP A 199 1.45 -17.74 -12.95
N ALA A 200 1.92 -16.80 -12.12
CA ALA A 200 1.92 -16.99 -10.67
C ALA A 200 0.49 -17.15 -10.12
N SER A 201 -0.49 -16.50 -10.76
CA SER A 201 -1.88 -16.52 -10.32
C SER A 201 -2.63 -17.84 -10.62
N THR A 202 -2.16 -18.62 -11.59
CA THR A 202 -2.79 -19.88 -12.02
C THR A 202 -2.01 -21.13 -11.69
N THR A 203 -0.70 -21.02 -11.49
CA THR A 203 0.17 -22.16 -11.25
C THR A 203 0.09 -22.63 -9.81
N GLN A 204 -0.17 -23.92 -9.62
CA GLN A 204 -0.21 -24.56 -8.31
C GLN A 204 1.14 -24.53 -7.60
N ARG A 205 1.13 -24.32 -6.28
CA ARG A 205 2.34 -24.46 -5.45
C ARG A 205 2.81 -25.92 -5.46
N PRO A 206 4.13 -26.18 -5.34
CA PRO A 206 4.63 -27.55 -5.25
C PRO A 206 3.95 -28.35 -4.13
N GLY A 207 3.34 -29.48 -4.48
CA GLY A 207 2.63 -30.35 -3.53
C GLY A 207 1.31 -29.81 -2.98
N SER A 208 0.71 -28.81 -3.63
CA SER A 208 -0.57 -28.21 -3.22
C SER A 208 -1.51 -28.05 -4.42
N GLU A 209 -2.81 -28.06 -4.17
CA GLU A 209 -3.82 -27.76 -5.18
C GLU A 209 -4.09 -26.25 -5.35
N VAL A 210 -3.48 -25.43 -4.48
CA VAL A 210 -3.66 -23.97 -4.40
C VAL A 210 -2.57 -23.26 -5.20
N THR A 211 -2.93 -22.19 -5.93
CA THR A 211 -1.97 -21.38 -6.69
C THR A 211 -1.09 -20.50 -5.81
N TYR A 212 -0.04 -19.89 -6.35
CA TYR A 212 0.83 -19.01 -5.55
C TYR A 212 0.07 -17.83 -4.90
N THR A 213 -1.03 -17.38 -5.51
CA THR A 213 -1.89 -16.27 -5.08
C THR A 213 -3.16 -16.75 -4.36
N ASN A 214 -3.17 -17.97 -3.82
CA ASN A 214 -4.34 -18.54 -3.13
C ASN A 214 -5.60 -18.62 -4.01
N ASN A 215 -5.45 -19.05 -5.27
CA ASN A 215 -6.50 -19.17 -6.29
C ASN A 215 -7.16 -17.85 -6.72
N TRP A 216 -6.53 -16.71 -6.44
CA TRP A 216 -6.89 -15.44 -7.06
C TRP A 216 -6.20 -15.30 -8.44
N PRO A 217 -6.82 -14.70 -9.47
CA PRO A 217 -8.15 -14.10 -9.49
C PRO A 217 -9.23 -15.17 -9.73
N HIS A 218 -10.50 -14.84 -9.45
CA HIS A 218 -11.62 -15.70 -9.80
C HIS A 218 -11.70 -15.89 -11.32
N GLU A 219 -11.44 -17.11 -11.79
CA GLU A 219 -11.42 -17.47 -13.20
C GLU A 219 -11.91 -18.92 -13.36
N PRO A 220 -13.19 -19.12 -13.73
CA PRO A 220 -13.77 -20.45 -13.92
C PRO A 220 -13.05 -21.30 -14.97
N LEU A 221 -12.45 -20.69 -16.01
CA LEU A 221 -11.76 -21.44 -17.09
C LEU A 221 -10.54 -22.23 -16.58
N VAL A 222 -9.91 -21.78 -15.50
CA VAL A 222 -8.76 -22.45 -14.87
C VAL A 222 -9.08 -22.97 -13.47
N ALA A 223 -10.37 -23.08 -13.15
CA ALA A 223 -10.89 -23.53 -11.86
C ALA A 223 -10.34 -22.73 -10.67
N ASN A 224 -10.08 -21.43 -10.84
CA ASN A 224 -9.76 -20.56 -9.72
C ASN A 224 -11.04 -20.20 -8.94
N HIS A 225 -11.18 -20.81 -7.77
CA HIS A 225 -12.25 -20.58 -6.81
C HIS A 225 -11.67 -20.45 -5.39
N PRO A 226 -12.39 -19.81 -4.44
CA PRO A 226 -11.92 -19.70 -3.06
C PRO A 226 -11.55 -21.06 -2.46
N THR A 227 -10.37 -21.13 -1.83
CA THR A 227 -9.89 -22.36 -1.20
C THR A 227 -10.72 -22.71 0.04
N SER A 228 -10.67 -23.97 0.48
CA SER A 228 -11.32 -24.38 1.73
C SER A 228 -10.81 -23.60 2.94
N ALA A 229 -9.52 -23.27 2.96
CA ALA A 229 -8.93 -22.45 4.02
C ALA A 229 -9.49 -21.02 4.02
N ASN A 230 -9.73 -20.43 2.84
CA ASN A 230 -10.31 -19.09 2.71
C ASN A 230 -11.71 -19.04 3.34
N LEU A 231 -12.57 -20.02 3.02
CA LEU A 231 -13.91 -20.11 3.60
C LEU A 231 -13.87 -20.34 5.13
N LEU A 232 -12.99 -21.23 5.59
CA LEU A 232 -12.86 -21.54 7.02
C LEU A 232 -12.42 -20.30 7.83
N TRP A 233 -11.36 -19.62 7.41
CA TRP A 233 -10.83 -18.46 8.13
C TRP A 233 -11.73 -17.23 8.01
N SER A 234 -12.46 -17.08 6.91
CA SER A 234 -13.50 -16.04 6.78
C SER A 234 -14.64 -16.23 7.79
N ILE A 235 -15.11 -17.47 7.99
CA ILE A 235 -16.14 -17.74 9.00
C ILE A 235 -15.56 -17.56 10.41
N ALA A 236 -14.35 -18.08 10.66
CA ALA A 236 -13.68 -17.95 11.95
C ALA A 236 -13.47 -16.48 12.34
N SER A 237 -13.08 -15.61 11.40
CA SER A 237 -12.87 -14.19 11.66
C SER A 237 -14.16 -13.48 12.09
N ILE A 238 -15.30 -13.78 11.46
CA ILE A 238 -16.62 -13.24 11.85
C ILE A 238 -17.00 -13.70 13.26
N VAL A 239 -16.80 -14.99 13.58
CA VAL A 239 -17.08 -15.51 14.92
C VAL A 239 -16.20 -14.82 15.97
N LEU A 240 -14.91 -14.68 15.70
CA LEU A 240 -13.97 -14.00 16.59
C LEU A 240 -14.28 -12.51 16.75
N LEU A 241 -14.72 -11.83 15.68
CA LEU A 241 -15.18 -10.44 15.74
C LEU A 241 -16.37 -10.29 16.69
N LEU A 242 -17.43 -11.09 16.49
CA LEU A 242 -18.63 -11.02 17.32
C LEU A 242 -18.34 -11.38 18.78
N ALA A 243 -17.57 -12.45 19.00
CA ALA A 243 -17.15 -12.84 20.34
C ALA A 243 -16.27 -11.78 21.00
N GLY A 244 -15.34 -11.18 20.27
CA GLY A 244 -14.44 -10.13 20.73
C GLY A 244 -15.20 -8.85 21.11
N VAL A 245 -16.11 -8.38 20.26
CA VAL A 245 -16.98 -7.23 20.54
C VAL A 245 -17.86 -7.51 21.76
N GLY A 246 -18.52 -8.67 21.81
CA GLY A 246 -19.36 -9.06 22.94
C GLY A 246 -18.58 -9.14 24.26
N ALA A 247 -17.39 -9.75 24.24
CA ALA A 247 -16.52 -9.84 25.41
C ALA A 247 -16.03 -8.46 25.87
N LEU A 248 -15.71 -7.56 24.94
CA LEU A 248 -15.27 -6.20 25.25
C LEU A 248 -16.40 -5.38 25.90
N VAL A 249 -17.61 -5.42 25.32
CA VAL A 249 -18.79 -4.77 25.87
C VAL A 249 -19.12 -5.31 27.26
N TRP A 250 -19.12 -6.64 27.43
CA TRP A 250 -19.35 -7.27 28.74
C TRP A 250 -18.27 -6.87 29.76
N PHE A 251 -17.00 -6.88 29.36
CA PHE A 251 -15.89 -6.47 30.22
C PHE A 251 -16.05 -5.03 30.72
N PHE A 252 -16.36 -4.09 29.81
CA PHE A 252 -16.57 -2.70 30.20
C PHE A 252 -17.83 -2.54 31.06
N PHE A 253 -18.94 -3.21 30.73
CA PHE A 253 -20.14 -3.15 31.54
C PHE A 253 -19.91 -3.68 32.97
N ALA A 254 -19.17 -4.78 33.12
CA ALA A 254 -18.89 -5.39 34.42
C ALA A 254 -17.84 -4.63 35.26
N ARG A 255 -16.95 -3.86 34.61
CA ARG A 255 -15.81 -3.18 35.26
C ARG A 255 -16.00 -1.69 35.44
N THR A 256 -16.84 -1.05 34.62
CA THR A 256 -17.07 0.40 34.70
C THR A 256 -17.95 0.68 35.91
N ARG A 257 -17.41 1.47 36.83
CA ARG A 257 -18.21 2.13 37.86
C ARG A 257 -18.40 3.56 37.40
N GLU A 258 -19.59 4.12 37.59
CA GLU A 258 -19.79 5.56 37.38
C GLU A 258 -18.81 6.32 38.27
N GLU A 259 -17.83 6.98 37.65
CA GLU A 259 -16.98 7.94 38.34
C GLU A 259 -17.67 9.30 38.27
N GLU A 260 -17.71 10.02 39.40
CA GLU A 260 -18.16 11.41 39.40
C GLU A 260 -17.32 12.24 38.40
N ALA A 261 -18.02 12.97 37.53
CA ALA A 261 -17.39 13.86 36.57
C ALA A 261 -16.46 14.86 37.29
N PRO A 262 -15.25 15.11 36.79
CA PRO A 262 -14.42 16.17 37.35
C PRO A 262 -15.11 17.52 37.14
N GLU A 263 -15.03 18.40 38.15
CA GLU A 263 -15.46 19.79 37.97
C GLU A 263 -14.49 20.50 37.02
N PRO A 264 -14.97 21.06 35.90
CA PRO A 264 -14.12 21.78 34.97
C PRO A 264 -13.61 23.09 35.61
N PRO A 265 -12.39 23.53 35.27
CA PRO A 265 -11.85 24.80 35.74
C PRO A 265 -12.68 25.99 35.23
N ALA A 266 -12.76 27.05 36.03
CA ALA A 266 -13.58 28.24 35.73
C ALA A 266 -13.06 29.11 34.56
N ALA A 267 -11.82 28.90 34.14
CA ALA A 267 -11.20 29.56 32.98
C ALA A 267 -10.43 28.51 32.17
N ASP A 268 -10.25 28.74 30.86
CA ASP A 268 -9.54 27.82 30.00
C ASP A 268 -8.08 27.67 30.45
N PRO A 269 -7.65 26.49 30.91
CA PRO A 269 -6.26 26.27 31.32
C PRO A 269 -5.25 26.48 30.19
N LEU A 270 -5.69 26.46 28.93
CA LEU A 270 -4.83 26.70 27.77
C LEU A 270 -4.46 28.18 27.60
N ASP A 271 -5.29 29.11 28.08
CA ASP A 271 -4.99 30.56 28.03
C ASP A 271 -3.77 30.94 28.88
N ALA A 272 -3.45 30.13 29.88
CA ALA A 272 -2.28 30.31 30.72
C ALA A 272 -0.95 29.99 30.00
N PHE A 273 -0.98 29.41 28.79
CA PHE A 273 0.22 29.07 28.03
C PHE A 273 0.59 30.18 27.04
N PRO A 274 1.69 30.93 27.27
CA PRO A 274 2.12 31.93 26.31
C PRO A 274 2.55 31.27 24.99
N LEU A 275 2.01 31.76 23.88
CA LEU A 275 2.36 31.28 22.54
C LEU A 275 3.82 31.55 22.22
N THR A 276 4.62 30.49 22.22
CA THR A 276 6.06 30.53 21.92
C THR A 276 6.33 30.83 20.43
N PRO A 277 7.48 31.45 20.09
CA PRO A 277 7.94 31.62 18.71
C PRO A 277 7.83 30.36 17.83
N SER A 278 8.18 29.16 18.32
CA SER A 278 8.02 27.93 17.55
C SER A 278 6.56 27.54 17.31
N MET A 279 5.67 27.75 18.29
CA MET A 279 4.23 27.47 18.13
C MET A 279 3.60 28.40 17.09
N ARG A 280 3.98 29.68 17.09
CA ARG A 280 3.53 30.63 16.05
C ARG A 280 4.02 30.22 14.66
N ALA A 281 5.23 29.67 14.55
CA ALA A 281 5.76 29.18 13.27
C ALA A 281 4.96 27.99 12.71
N VAL A 282 4.35 27.17 13.57
CA VAL A 282 3.47 26.05 13.16
C VAL A 282 2.25 26.54 12.36
N GLY A 283 1.79 27.78 12.57
CA GLY A 283 0.64 28.32 11.82
C GLY A 283 0.80 28.21 10.29
N LYS A 284 2.03 28.31 9.76
CA LYS A 284 2.30 28.12 8.33
C LYS A 284 2.00 26.69 7.85
N LEU A 285 2.28 25.68 8.68
CA LEU A 285 1.95 24.30 8.38
C LEU A 285 0.42 24.13 8.30
N CYS A 286 -0.34 24.76 9.20
CA CYS A 286 -1.81 24.71 9.17
C CYS A 286 -2.38 25.29 7.87
N TYR A 287 -1.85 26.41 7.37
CA TYR A 287 -2.27 26.95 6.07
C TYR A 287 -1.95 26.00 4.91
N VAL A 288 -0.75 25.41 4.90
CA VAL A 288 -0.37 24.43 3.87
C VAL A 288 -1.23 23.18 3.92
N VAL A 289 -1.61 22.70 5.11
CA VAL A 289 -2.55 21.57 5.27
C VAL A 289 -3.87 21.87 4.56
N VAL A 290 -4.48 23.03 4.80
CA VAL A 290 -5.74 23.41 4.15
C VAL A 290 -5.57 23.59 2.64
N ALA A 291 -4.45 24.19 2.20
CA ALA A 291 -4.17 24.36 0.78
C ALA A 291 -4.00 23.02 0.06
N LEU A 292 -3.20 22.10 0.61
CA LEU A 292 -3.01 20.75 0.05
C LEU A 292 -4.31 19.94 0.07
N PHE A 293 -5.13 20.07 1.12
CA PHE A 293 -6.47 19.47 1.14
C PHE A 293 -7.34 19.99 -0.02
N GLY A 294 -7.36 21.30 -0.25
CA GLY A 294 -8.08 21.88 -1.39
C GLY A 294 -7.58 21.36 -2.75
N VAL A 295 -6.25 21.32 -2.94
CA VAL A 295 -5.63 20.75 -4.15
C VAL A 295 -6.00 19.28 -4.32
N GLN A 296 -5.96 18.50 -3.24
CA GLN A 296 -6.29 17.08 -3.23
C GLN A 296 -7.74 16.81 -3.65
N VAL A 297 -8.69 17.61 -3.15
CA VAL A 297 -10.12 17.51 -3.52
C VAL A 297 -10.32 17.85 -5.00
N LEU A 298 -9.67 18.90 -5.51
CA LEU A 298 -9.75 19.28 -6.92
C LEU A 298 -9.16 18.20 -7.84
N LEU A 299 -8.02 17.61 -7.47
CA LEU A 299 -7.44 16.47 -8.18
C LEU A 299 -8.34 15.24 -8.12
N GLY A 300 -9.03 15.03 -7.00
CA GLY A 300 -10.03 13.96 -6.87
C GLY A 300 -11.20 14.16 -7.84
N ALA A 301 -11.70 15.39 -7.95
CA ALA A 301 -12.75 15.72 -8.91
C ALA A 301 -12.29 15.51 -10.37
N LEU A 302 -11.05 15.89 -10.70
CA LEU A 302 -10.49 15.67 -12.04
C LEU A 302 -10.28 14.18 -12.34
N THR A 303 -9.72 13.40 -11.42
CA THR A 303 -9.58 11.95 -11.57
C THR A 303 -10.93 11.25 -11.73
N ALA A 304 -11.95 11.66 -10.98
CA ALA A 304 -13.31 11.14 -11.11
C ALA A 304 -13.99 11.58 -12.42
N HIS A 305 -13.60 12.71 -13.00
CA HIS A 305 -14.10 13.14 -14.29
C HIS A 305 -13.64 12.21 -15.42
N TYR A 306 -12.38 11.79 -15.38
CA TYR A 306 -11.81 10.85 -16.35
C TYR A 306 -12.48 9.46 -16.33
N THR A 307 -13.13 9.07 -15.23
CA THR A 307 -13.91 7.81 -15.19
C THR A 307 -15.24 7.89 -15.96
N VAL A 308 -15.61 9.08 -16.46
CA VAL A 308 -16.86 9.33 -17.19
C VAL A 308 -16.58 9.78 -18.63
N GLU A 309 -15.68 10.74 -18.83
CA GLU A 309 -15.37 11.30 -20.16
C GLU A 309 -14.05 10.79 -20.77
N GLY A 310 -13.42 9.78 -20.15
CA GLY A 310 -12.18 9.18 -20.65
C GLY A 310 -10.95 10.06 -20.43
N ASP A 311 -10.22 10.39 -21.50
CA ASP A 311 -8.96 11.16 -21.43
C ASP A 311 -9.15 12.68 -21.62
N SER A 312 -10.40 13.15 -21.69
CA SER A 312 -10.76 14.56 -21.91
C SER A 312 -11.45 15.21 -20.70
N PHE A 313 -11.41 16.53 -20.63
CA PHE A 313 -12.09 17.32 -19.59
C PHE A 313 -13.01 18.36 -20.24
N PHE A 314 -14.30 18.04 -20.37
CA PHE A 314 -15.29 18.86 -21.09
C PHE A 314 -14.85 19.21 -22.51
N GLY A 315 -14.28 18.22 -23.22
CA GLY A 315 -13.73 18.39 -24.57
C GLY A 315 -12.35 19.06 -24.64
N LEU A 316 -11.79 19.50 -23.52
CA LEU A 316 -10.40 19.98 -23.46
C LEU A 316 -9.45 18.78 -23.36
N PRO A 317 -8.34 18.74 -24.12
CA PRO A 317 -7.39 17.62 -24.12
C PRO A 317 -6.43 17.68 -22.92
N LEU A 318 -6.98 17.82 -21.71
CA LEU A 318 -6.20 17.98 -20.48
C LEU A 318 -5.40 16.71 -20.14
N GLY A 319 -5.89 15.53 -20.52
CA GLY A 319 -5.21 14.24 -20.31
C GLY A 319 -3.81 14.15 -20.93
N LYS A 320 -3.52 14.94 -21.98
CA LYS A 320 -2.17 15.05 -22.56
C LYS A 320 -1.14 15.63 -21.59
N ILE A 321 -1.58 16.46 -20.65
CA ILE A 321 -0.71 17.14 -19.67
C ILE A 321 -0.87 16.48 -18.30
N LEU A 322 -2.11 16.24 -17.88
CA LEU A 322 -2.46 15.68 -16.58
C LEU A 322 -3.31 14.43 -16.79
N PRO A 323 -2.73 13.32 -17.29
CA PRO A 323 -3.48 12.09 -17.49
C PRO A 323 -4.00 11.53 -16.16
N TYR A 324 -4.99 10.64 -16.23
CA TYR A 324 -5.57 9.94 -15.07
C TYR A 324 -4.53 9.45 -14.06
N ALA A 325 -3.45 8.83 -14.56
CA ALA A 325 -2.37 8.31 -13.73
C ALA A 325 -1.73 9.43 -12.88
N VAL A 326 -1.44 10.60 -13.46
CA VAL A 326 -0.89 11.75 -12.72
C VAL A 326 -1.89 12.27 -11.71
N THR A 327 -3.14 12.48 -12.11
CA THR A 327 -4.13 13.10 -11.21
C THR A 327 -4.49 12.18 -10.05
N ARG A 328 -4.57 10.86 -10.26
CA ARG A 328 -4.74 9.86 -9.19
C ARG A 328 -3.52 9.80 -8.29
N THR A 329 -2.31 9.77 -8.85
CA THR A 329 -1.05 9.81 -8.08
C THR A 329 -1.04 11.01 -7.15
N TRP A 330 -1.25 12.20 -7.70
CA TRP A 330 -1.22 13.44 -6.94
C TRP A 330 -2.36 13.52 -5.93
N HIS A 331 -3.55 13.02 -6.26
CA HIS A 331 -4.67 12.93 -5.32
C HIS A 331 -4.31 12.08 -4.08
N LEU A 332 -3.70 10.91 -4.27
CA LEU A 332 -3.29 10.04 -3.17
C LEU A 332 -2.09 10.61 -2.40
N GLN A 333 -1.05 11.06 -3.09
CA GLN A 333 0.16 11.62 -2.47
C GLN A 333 -0.16 12.88 -1.67
N THR A 334 -0.93 13.82 -2.22
CA THR A 334 -1.34 15.02 -1.48
C THR A 334 -2.21 14.70 -0.28
N ALA A 335 -3.04 13.64 -0.33
CA ALA A 335 -3.78 13.15 0.82
C ALA A 335 -2.84 12.71 1.96
N VAL A 336 -1.85 11.88 1.65
CA VAL A 336 -0.83 11.45 2.61
C VAL A 336 -0.06 12.66 3.16
N PHE A 337 0.36 13.59 2.30
CA PHE A 337 1.14 14.75 2.71
C PHE A 337 0.37 15.68 3.64
N TRP A 338 -0.88 16.05 3.34
CA TRP A 338 -1.61 16.99 4.19
C TRP A 338 -1.99 16.35 5.53
N ILE A 339 -2.40 15.07 5.53
CA ILE A 339 -2.72 14.33 6.76
C ILE A 339 -1.47 14.26 7.63
N ALA A 340 -0.35 13.74 7.11
CA ALA A 340 0.90 13.67 7.86
C ALA A 340 1.35 15.04 8.37
N THR A 341 1.28 16.09 7.54
CA THR A 341 1.64 17.46 7.93
C THR A 341 0.78 17.98 9.08
N ALA A 342 -0.52 17.63 9.12
CA ALA A 342 -1.41 17.99 10.23
C ALA A 342 -0.96 17.34 11.55
N PHE A 343 -0.66 16.04 11.53
CA PHE A 343 -0.12 15.32 12.70
C PHE A 343 1.23 15.89 13.15
N LEU A 344 2.10 16.20 12.20
CA LEU A 344 3.39 16.83 12.47
C LEU A 344 3.21 18.20 13.14
N ALA A 345 2.29 19.02 12.65
CA ALA A 345 1.94 20.32 13.21
C ALA A 345 1.44 20.21 14.65
N VAL A 346 0.55 19.25 14.93
CA VAL A 346 0.06 18.96 16.28
C VAL A 346 1.22 18.60 17.22
N GLY A 347 2.12 17.71 16.79
CA GLY A 347 3.30 17.32 17.57
C GLY A 347 4.21 18.50 17.91
N LEU A 348 4.50 19.35 16.92
CA LEU A 348 5.36 20.53 17.08
C LEU A 348 4.73 21.62 17.95
N PHE A 349 3.41 21.80 17.86
CA PHE A 349 2.69 22.79 18.65
C PHE A 349 2.60 22.36 20.12
N LEU A 350 2.25 21.09 20.37
CA LEU A 350 2.05 20.59 21.73
C LEU A 350 3.35 20.29 22.45
N ALA A 351 4.44 19.94 21.76
CA ALA A 351 5.69 19.56 22.43
C ALA A 351 6.24 20.66 23.38
N PRO A 352 6.34 21.95 22.98
CA PRO A 352 6.72 23.04 23.90
C PRO A 352 5.68 23.29 25.01
N ALA A 353 4.39 23.15 24.71
CA ALA A 353 3.32 23.35 25.69
C ALA A 353 3.36 22.28 26.80
N VAL A 354 3.57 21.01 26.42
CA VAL A 354 3.78 19.89 27.35
C VAL A 354 5.08 20.08 28.12
N GLY A 355 6.17 20.43 27.42
CA GLY A 355 7.50 20.65 27.98
C GLY A 355 7.57 21.83 28.95
N GLY A 356 6.71 22.84 28.78
CA GLY A 356 6.65 24.06 29.59
C GLY A 356 7.79 25.06 29.32
N ARG A 357 8.56 24.88 28.24
CA ARG A 357 9.59 25.83 27.79
C ARG A 357 9.92 25.62 26.32
N GLU A 358 10.34 26.68 25.63
CA GLU A 358 10.85 26.57 24.27
C GLU A 358 12.33 26.13 24.27
N PRO A 359 12.69 25.04 23.55
CA PRO A 359 14.10 24.68 23.35
C PRO A 359 14.85 25.68 22.44
N ARG A 360 16.16 25.85 22.65
CA ARG A 360 17.00 26.75 21.82
C ARG A 360 16.88 26.40 20.33
N PHE A 361 16.72 27.39 19.44
CA PHE A 361 16.59 27.15 17.99
C PHE A 361 15.36 26.29 17.57
N GLN A 362 14.34 26.10 18.42
CA GLN A 362 13.15 25.32 18.04
C GLN A 362 12.43 25.92 16.83
N ARG A 363 12.19 27.24 16.82
CA ARG A 363 11.62 27.95 15.66
C ARG A 363 12.44 27.78 14.38
N LEU A 364 13.78 27.78 14.46
CA LEU A 364 14.63 27.55 13.29
C LEU A 364 14.40 26.14 12.74
N GLY A 365 14.43 25.12 13.59
CA GLY A 365 14.16 23.74 13.19
C GLY A 365 12.78 23.56 12.55
N VAL A 366 11.74 24.22 13.10
CA VAL A 366 10.39 24.19 12.51
C VAL A 366 10.38 24.81 11.10
N ASN A 367 11.07 25.93 10.89
CA ASN A 367 11.15 26.54 9.55
C ASN A 367 11.98 25.72 8.57
N LEU A 368 13.06 25.07 9.02
CA LEU A 368 13.86 24.17 8.20
C LEU A 368 13.04 22.95 7.76
N LEU A 369 12.31 22.34 8.71
CA LEU A 369 11.39 21.25 8.40
C LEU A 369 10.32 21.68 7.41
N PHE A 370 9.71 22.86 7.60
CA PHE A 370 8.72 23.40 6.67
C PHE A 370 9.27 23.53 5.25
N GLY A 371 10.47 24.11 5.09
CA GLY A 371 11.12 24.22 3.78
C GLY A 371 11.46 22.85 3.16
N ALA A 372 11.92 21.90 3.97
CA ALA A 372 12.21 20.54 3.53
C ALA A 372 10.96 19.80 3.06
N LEU A 373 9.84 19.90 3.79
CA LEU A 373 8.57 19.29 3.38
C LEU A 373 8.06 19.90 2.07
N LEU A 374 8.12 21.23 1.92
CA LEU A 374 7.72 21.90 0.68
C LEU A 374 8.55 21.43 -0.52
N LEU A 375 9.88 21.33 -0.32
CA LEU A 375 10.79 20.81 -1.35
C LEU A 375 10.43 19.38 -1.76
N VAL A 376 10.16 18.51 -0.78
CA VAL A 376 9.76 17.11 -1.03
C VAL A 376 8.46 17.05 -1.81
N VAL A 377 7.42 17.79 -1.40
CA VAL A 377 6.12 17.77 -2.08
C VAL A 377 6.25 18.27 -3.51
N VAL A 378 6.85 19.44 -3.74
CA VAL A 378 6.98 20.00 -5.10
C VAL A 378 7.88 19.13 -5.96
N GLY A 379 8.98 18.63 -5.38
CA GLY A 379 9.94 17.77 -6.06
C GLY A 379 9.35 16.42 -6.47
N SER A 380 8.58 15.76 -5.58
CA SER A 380 7.98 14.46 -5.87
C SER A 380 6.89 14.57 -6.92
N LEU A 381 5.96 15.52 -6.78
CA LEU A 381 4.87 15.71 -7.74
C LEU A 381 5.42 16.02 -9.14
N GLY A 382 6.46 16.86 -9.24
CA GLY A 382 7.15 17.14 -10.50
C GLY A 382 7.85 15.91 -11.07
N GLY A 383 8.55 15.14 -10.23
CA GLY A 383 9.18 13.88 -10.63
C GLY A 383 8.20 12.84 -11.18
N GLU A 384 7.11 12.62 -10.45
CA GLU A 384 6.01 11.72 -10.83
C GLU A 384 5.44 12.09 -12.20
N TRP A 385 5.24 13.39 -12.46
CA TRP A 385 4.79 13.89 -13.75
C TRP A 385 5.77 13.57 -14.88
N PHE A 386 7.06 13.89 -14.72
CA PHE A 386 8.07 13.62 -15.75
C PHE A 386 8.23 12.12 -16.05
N ALA A 387 8.07 11.27 -15.03
CA ALA A 387 8.10 9.82 -15.19
C ALA A 387 6.91 9.31 -16.02
N ILE A 388 5.68 9.69 -15.66
CA ILE A 388 4.47 9.25 -16.36
C ILE A 388 4.45 9.78 -17.80
N GLN A 389 4.94 11.01 -18.03
CA GLN A 389 5.12 11.59 -19.37
C GLN A 389 6.26 10.94 -20.17
N GLN A 390 6.88 9.86 -19.67
CA GLN A 390 7.94 9.08 -20.33
C GLN A 390 9.17 9.90 -20.74
N THR A 391 9.45 11.00 -20.03
CA THR A 391 10.64 11.84 -20.26
C THR A 391 11.87 11.39 -19.47
N MET A 392 11.72 10.37 -18.61
CA MET A 392 12.78 9.76 -17.81
C MET A 392 13.06 8.32 -18.23
N GLY A 393 14.32 7.88 -18.09
CA GLY A 393 14.68 6.47 -18.23
C GLY A 393 14.27 5.64 -17.00
N PRO A 394 14.10 4.31 -17.10
CA PRO A 394 13.55 3.47 -16.02
C PRO A 394 14.33 3.56 -14.70
N ASP A 395 15.66 3.61 -14.77
CA ASP A 395 16.50 3.74 -13.57
C ASP A 395 16.32 5.10 -12.88
N ALA A 396 16.21 6.18 -13.66
CA ALA A 396 15.97 7.52 -13.12
C ALA A 396 14.56 7.63 -12.54
N THR A 397 13.58 6.97 -13.16
CA THR A 397 12.18 6.98 -12.74
C THR A 397 12.01 6.47 -11.30
N PHE A 398 12.64 5.35 -10.93
CA PHE A 398 12.53 4.86 -9.55
C PHE A 398 13.11 5.84 -8.51
N TRP A 399 14.19 6.55 -8.86
CA TRP A 399 14.89 7.43 -7.91
C TRP A 399 14.29 8.82 -7.80
N PHE A 400 13.96 9.44 -8.93
CA PHE A 400 13.56 10.84 -9.01
C PHE A 400 12.12 11.04 -9.46
N GLY A 401 11.52 10.01 -10.02
CA GLY A 401 10.20 10.06 -10.65
C GLY A 401 9.14 9.36 -9.83
N HIS A 402 8.63 8.25 -10.38
CA HIS A 402 7.50 7.48 -9.89
C HIS A 402 7.91 6.03 -9.56
N GLN A 403 7.62 5.55 -8.33
CA GLN A 403 7.92 4.16 -7.92
C GLN A 403 6.89 3.14 -8.43
N GLY A 404 5.70 3.57 -8.84
CA GLY A 404 4.68 2.70 -9.43
C GLY A 404 3.79 1.97 -8.44
N TYR A 405 3.94 2.24 -7.15
CA TYR A 405 3.22 1.57 -6.08
C TYR A 405 2.40 2.57 -5.28
N GLU A 406 1.09 2.36 -5.21
CA GLU A 406 0.19 3.33 -4.62
C GLU A 406 0.53 3.60 -3.15
N TYR A 407 0.36 4.86 -2.75
CA TYR A 407 0.71 5.45 -1.45
C TYR A 407 2.22 5.67 -1.23
N VAL A 408 3.09 5.02 -1.99
CA VAL A 408 4.56 5.20 -1.96
C VAL A 408 5.10 5.58 -3.34
N ASP A 409 4.29 6.32 -4.10
CA ASP A 409 4.54 6.68 -5.50
C ASP A 409 5.76 7.59 -5.69
N LEU A 410 6.05 8.47 -4.73
CA LEU A 410 7.18 9.39 -4.81
C LEU A 410 8.51 8.65 -5.04
N GLY A 411 9.35 9.15 -5.94
CA GLY A 411 10.68 8.60 -6.20
C GLY A 411 11.53 8.41 -4.93
N ARG A 412 12.44 7.43 -4.96
CA ARG A 412 13.24 7.00 -3.80
C ARG A 412 14.02 8.13 -3.13
N LEU A 413 14.54 9.10 -3.89
CA LEU A 413 15.22 10.26 -3.32
C LEU A 413 14.26 11.10 -2.47
N TRP A 414 13.08 11.41 -3.01
CA TRP A 414 12.06 12.19 -2.31
C TRP A 414 11.58 11.44 -1.05
N GLN A 415 11.46 10.13 -1.13
CA GLN A 415 11.17 9.27 0.02
C GLN A 415 12.25 9.34 1.12
N ILE A 416 13.53 9.34 0.73
CA ILE A 416 14.65 9.49 1.68
C ILE A 416 14.59 10.88 2.34
N LEU A 417 14.38 11.94 1.54
CA LEU A 417 14.28 13.30 2.06
C LEU A 417 13.07 13.48 3.00
N LEU A 418 11.94 12.84 2.69
CA LEU A 418 10.77 12.79 3.58
C LEU A 418 11.12 12.11 4.90
N PHE A 419 11.80 10.96 4.86
CA PHE A 419 12.23 10.26 6.07
C PHE A 419 13.19 11.10 6.92
N VAL A 420 14.15 11.78 6.30
CA VAL A 420 15.03 12.74 6.99
C VAL A 420 14.21 13.87 7.64
N GLY A 421 13.18 14.38 6.94
CA GLY A 421 12.22 15.33 7.49
C GLY A 421 11.47 14.78 8.71
N LEU A 422 11.01 13.52 8.67
CA LEU A 422 10.35 12.85 9.79
C LEU A 422 11.30 12.66 10.98
N LEU A 423 12.57 12.33 10.75
CA LEU A 423 13.59 12.25 11.81
C LEU A 423 13.88 13.62 12.44
N LEU A 424 13.96 14.67 11.62
CA LEU A 424 14.09 16.04 12.11
C LEU A 424 12.87 16.43 12.96
N TRP A 425 11.67 16.16 12.48
CA TRP A 425 10.43 16.37 13.22
C TRP A 425 10.43 15.62 14.55
N LEU A 426 10.83 14.35 14.54
CA LEU A 426 10.92 13.53 15.75
C LEU A 426 11.89 14.14 16.76
N GLY A 427 13.07 14.55 16.30
CA GLY A 427 14.06 15.23 17.13
C GLY A 427 13.52 16.52 17.76
N LEU A 428 12.82 17.35 16.98
CA LEU A 428 12.19 18.59 17.48
C LEU A 428 11.09 18.32 18.50
N THR A 429 10.26 17.32 18.26
CA THR A 429 9.15 16.91 19.12
C THR A 429 9.67 16.35 20.44
N LEU A 430 10.57 15.37 20.41
CA LEU A 430 11.17 14.79 21.61
C LEU A 430 11.94 15.81 22.43
N ARG A 431 12.61 16.77 21.78
CA ARG A 431 13.32 17.84 22.46
C ARG A 431 12.38 18.82 23.18
N GLY A 432 11.22 19.10 22.60
CA GLY A 432 10.16 19.86 23.26
C GLY A 432 9.56 19.10 24.44
N LEU A 433 9.36 17.78 24.31
CA LEU A 433 8.81 16.91 25.36
C LEU A 433 9.80 16.58 26.48
N ALA A 434 11.11 16.64 26.24
CA ALA A 434 12.15 16.19 27.17
C ALA A 434 12.03 16.76 28.61
N PRO A 435 11.71 18.05 28.84
CA PRO A 435 11.54 18.57 30.19
C PRO A 435 10.34 17.96 30.92
N ALA A 436 9.28 17.60 30.20
CA ALA A 436 8.12 16.92 30.78
C ALA A 436 8.42 15.44 31.07
N LEU A 437 9.14 14.75 30.19
CA LEU A 437 9.58 13.37 30.41
C LEU A 437 10.47 13.21 31.65
N ARG A 438 11.28 14.23 31.97
CA ARG A 438 12.14 14.26 33.17
C ARG A 438 11.40 14.63 34.46
N ARG A 439 10.42 15.54 34.39
CA ARG A 439 9.72 16.07 35.57
C ARG A 439 8.45 15.28 35.95
N SER A 440 7.84 14.59 35.00
CA SER A 440 6.56 13.92 35.22
C SER A 440 6.70 12.73 36.18
N ALA A 441 5.75 12.62 37.11
CA ALA A 441 5.60 11.51 38.04
C ALA A 441 4.18 10.92 37.95
N GLY A 442 4.04 9.64 38.34
CA GLY A 442 2.75 8.96 38.36
C GLY A 442 2.07 8.85 36.99
N GLU A 443 0.74 9.02 36.94
CA GLU A 443 -0.08 8.77 35.74
C GLU A 443 0.19 9.76 34.59
N ARG A 444 0.56 11.01 34.90
CA ARG A 444 0.93 12.02 33.87
C ARG A 444 2.20 11.63 33.11
N ARG A 445 3.09 10.86 33.75
CA ARG A 445 4.28 10.31 33.11
C ARG A 445 3.87 9.32 32.02
N ALA A 446 2.92 8.44 32.28
CA ALA A 446 2.47 7.46 31.27
C ALA A 446 1.92 8.13 30.01
N ILE A 447 1.04 9.13 30.14
CA ILE A 447 0.50 9.88 28.98
C ILE A 447 1.64 10.55 28.18
N THR A 448 2.60 11.16 28.87
CA THR A 448 3.75 11.81 28.21
C THR A 448 4.66 10.79 27.50
N TRP A 449 4.86 9.60 28.08
CA TRP A 449 5.60 8.51 27.43
C TRP A 449 4.86 7.92 26.24
N MET A 450 3.52 7.82 26.30
CA MET A 450 2.71 7.37 25.18
C MET A 450 2.79 8.36 24.01
N PHE A 451 2.75 9.67 24.28
CA PHE A 451 2.99 10.69 23.26
C PHE A 451 4.41 10.55 22.68
N ALA A 452 5.45 10.49 23.51
CA ALA A 452 6.82 10.35 23.00
C ALA A 452 7.04 9.05 22.20
N GLY A 453 6.48 7.93 22.66
CA GLY A 453 6.60 6.62 22.01
C GLY A 453 5.84 6.54 20.69
N SER A 454 4.61 7.07 20.63
CA SER A 454 3.85 7.14 19.38
C SER A 454 4.45 8.11 18.38
N ALA A 455 5.00 9.25 18.83
CA ALA A 455 5.78 10.15 17.99
C ALA A 455 7.01 9.43 17.41
N ALA A 456 7.73 8.66 18.23
CA ALA A 456 8.86 7.86 17.76
C ALA A 456 8.43 6.78 16.75
N ALA A 457 7.28 6.13 16.98
CA ALA A 457 6.76 5.16 16.03
C ALA A 457 6.46 5.81 14.67
N ILE A 458 5.78 6.97 14.64
CA ILE A 458 5.56 7.75 13.41
C ILE A 458 6.89 8.15 12.75
N GLY A 459 7.87 8.65 13.52
CA GLY A 459 9.13 9.11 12.93
C GLY A 459 9.99 7.98 12.36
N LEU A 460 9.97 6.79 12.97
CA LEU A 460 10.91 5.71 12.66
C LEU A 460 10.34 4.65 11.71
N PHE A 461 9.06 4.28 11.81
CA PHE A 461 8.50 3.15 11.05
C PHE A 461 8.30 3.45 9.56
N TYR A 462 8.29 4.71 9.15
CA TYR A 462 8.39 5.06 7.73
C TYR A 462 9.65 4.45 7.08
N GLY A 463 10.69 4.19 7.88
CA GLY A 463 11.92 3.51 7.44
C GLY A 463 11.70 2.08 6.90
N ALA A 464 10.58 1.43 7.23
CA ALA A 464 10.21 0.14 6.66
C ALA A 464 10.07 0.19 5.12
N GLY A 465 9.75 1.37 4.57
CA GLY A 465 9.64 1.57 3.13
C GLY A 465 10.96 1.43 2.36
N PHE A 466 12.11 1.29 3.01
CA PHE A 466 13.43 1.13 2.37
C PHE A 466 13.87 -0.31 2.14
N PHE A 467 13.10 -1.30 2.60
CA PHE A 467 13.47 -2.72 2.47
C PHE A 467 13.08 -3.34 1.12
N TYR A 468 12.76 -2.52 0.12
CA TYR A 468 12.61 -2.92 -1.28
C TYR A 468 13.28 -1.91 -2.22
N GLY A 469 13.71 -2.37 -3.39
CA GLY A 469 14.26 -1.57 -4.49
C GLY A 469 13.46 -1.75 -5.77
N ALA A 470 13.92 -1.11 -6.86
CA ALA A 470 13.21 -1.05 -8.14
C ALA A 470 12.86 -2.42 -8.73
N ARG A 471 13.75 -3.41 -8.56
CA ARG A 471 13.64 -4.78 -9.09
C ARG A 471 13.41 -5.83 -8.00
N THR A 472 12.94 -5.42 -6.83
CA THR A 472 12.56 -6.36 -5.78
C THR A 472 11.33 -7.16 -6.21
N HIS A 473 11.29 -8.43 -5.79
CA HIS A 473 10.14 -9.30 -6.01
C HIS A 473 8.84 -8.63 -5.55
N LEU A 474 7.79 -8.70 -6.36
CA LEU A 474 6.53 -7.98 -6.13
C LEU A 474 5.91 -8.29 -4.75
N THR A 475 5.78 -9.57 -4.37
CA THR A 475 5.30 -9.98 -3.03
C THR A 475 6.10 -9.39 -1.87
N VAL A 476 7.41 -9.23 -2.02
CA VAL A 476 8.27 -8.66 -0.97
C VAL A 476 8.09 -7.16 -0.88
N MET A 477 7.97 -6.49 -2.02
CA MET A 477 7.61 -5.07 -2.06
C MET A 477 6.24 -4.84 -1.43
N GLU A 478 5.23 -5.65 -1.77
CA GLU A 478 3.88 -5.57 -1.19
C GLU A 478 3.92 -5.70 0.34
N TYR A 479 4.66 -6.67 0.86
CA TYR A 479 4.86 -6.81 2.31
C TYR A 479 5.38 -5.53 2.96
N TRP A 480 6.49 -4.97 2.48
CA TRP A 480 7.07 -3.75 3.07
C TRP A 480 6.25 -2.49 2.77
N ARG A 481 5.51 -2.43 1.67
CA ARG A 481 4.59 -1.34 1.36
C ARG A 481 3.51 -1.26 2.44
N TRP A 482 2.90 -2.38 2.81
CA TRP A 482 1.85 -2.39 3.83
C TRP A 482 2.35 -2.13 5.26
N TRP A 483 3.65 -2.29 5.55
CA TRP A 483 4.24 -1.75 6.79
C TRP A 483 4.17 -0.21 6.85
N VAL A 484 4.26 0.47 5.71
CA VAL A 484 4.19 1.94 5.66
C VAL A 484 2.75 2.43 5.48
N VAL A 485 1.90 1.67 4.80
CA VAL A 485 0.52 2.10 4.55
C VAL A 485 -0.40 1.70 5.70
N HIS A 486 -0.51 0.41 6.01
CA HIS A 486 -1.39 -0.06 7.08
C HIS A 486 -0.79 0.25 8.45
N LEU A 487 0.40 -0.26 8.75
CA LEU A 487 0.93 -0.16 10.11
C LEU A 487 1.30 1.28 10.50
N TRP A 488 1.91 2.05 9.61
CA TRP A 488 2.33 3.43 9.92
C TRP A 488 1.20 4.46 9.89
N VAL A 489 0.31 4.44 8.87
CA VAL A 489 -0.83 5.37 8.82
C VAL A 489 -1.93 4.93 9.78
N GLU A 490 -2.42 3.70 9.66
CA GLU A 490 -3.56 3.20 10.44
C GLU A 490 -3.18 2.97 11.90
N GLY A 491 -2.08 2.26 12.15
CA GLY A 491 -1.68 1.86 13.51
C GLY A 491 -1.12 3.01 14.36
N PHE A 492 -0.03 3.66 13.92
CA PHE A 492 0.69 4.60 14.79
C PHE A 492 0.07 6.00 14.88
N MET A 493 -0.57 6.48 13.81
CA MET A 493 -1.26 7.79 13.88
C MET A 493 -2.47 7.74 14.82
N GLU A 494 -3.19 6.62 14.86
CA GLU A 494 -4.29 6.44 15.81
C GLU A 494 -3.79 6.52 17.27
N VAL A 495 -2.74 5.78 17.61
CA VAL A 495 -2.14 5.81 18.95
C VAL A 495 -1.65 7.21 19.32
N PHE A 496 -1.06 7.93 18.36
CA PHE A 496 -0.61 9.31 18.56
C PHE A 496 -1.79 10.25 18.83
N ALA A 497 -2.83 10.21 17.99
CA ALA A 497 -4.03 11.03 18.17
C ALA A 497 -4.69 10.77 19.52
N THR A 498 -4.86 9.50 19.90
CA THR A 498 -5.43 9.12 21.21
C THR A 498 -4.58 9.64 22.36
N ALA A 499 -3.25 9.51 22.30
CA ALA A 499 -2.35 10.00 23.35
C ALA A 499 -2.38 11.53 23.47
N VAL A 500 -2.41 12.25 22.34
CA VAL A 500 -2.52 13.71 22.29
C VAL A 500 -3.85 14.18 22.84
N LEU A 501 -4.97 13.60 22.41
CA LEU A 501 -6.31 13.99 22.90
C LEU A 501 -6.45 13.73 24.40
N ALA A 502 -5.96 12.59 24.87
CA ALA A 502 -5.93 12.29 26.29
C ALA A 502 -5.09 13.31 27.08
N PHE A 503 -3.97 13.76 26.52
CA PHE A 503 -3.19 14.85 27.11
C PHE A 503 -3.99 16.16 27.18
N VAL A 504 -4.61 16.57 26.06
CA VAL A 504 -5.38 17.82 25.98
C VAL A 504 -6.55 17.80 26.97
N PHE A 505 -7.36 16.74 27.00
CA PHE A 505 -8.49 16.64 27.93
C PHE A 505 -8.06 16.54 29.39
N THR A 506 -6.92 15.91 29.68
CA THR A 506 -6.36 15.93 31.03
C THR A 506 -5.90 17.33 31.44
N ARG A 507 -5.39 18.13 30.49
CA ARG A 507 -4.95 19.50 30.74
C ARG A 507 -6.10 20.48 30.91
N LEU A 508 -7.18 20.30 30.16
CA LEU A 508 -8.42 21.07 30.29
C LEU A 508 -9.19 20.73 31.58
N GLY A 509 -8.76 19.72 32.34
CA GLY A 509 -9.46 19.29 33.56
C GLY A 509 -10.72 18.46 33.29
N LEU A 510 -10.99 18.11 32.02
CA LEU A 510 -12.17 17.36 31.61
C LEU A 510 -12.07 15.86 31.92
N VAL A 511 -10.84 15.33 32.02
CA VAL A 511 -10.59 13.92 32.33
C VAL A 511 -9.52 13.81 33.41
N ARG A 512 -9.76 12.92 34.39
CA ARG A 512 -8.77 12.62 35.43
C ARG A 512 -7.55 11.94 34.80
N ALA A 513 -6.35 12.36 35.20
CA ALA A 513 -5.10 11.82 34.64
C ALA A 513 -4.96 10.29 34.75
N LYS A 514 -5.52 9.68 35.81
CA LYS A 514 -5.55 8.22 35.98
C LYS A 514 -6.42 7.54 34.93
N THR A 515 -7.64 8.04 34.73
CA THR A 515 -8.60 7.52 33.76
C THR A 515 -8.05 7.66 32.34
N ALA A 516 -7.47 8.82 32.01
CA ALA A 516 -6.79 9.05 30.74
C ALA A 516 -5.60 8.09 30.52
N ALA A 517 -4.72 7.91 31.53
CA ALA A 517 -3.57 7.03 31.40
C ALA A 517 -3.96 5.55 31.19
N VAL A 518 -4.95 5.05 31.93
CA VAL A 518 -5.46 3.69 31.77
C VAL A 518 -6.16 3.52 30.42
N GLY A 519 -6.99 4.48 30.03
CA GLY A 519 -7.71 4.47 28.76
C GLY A 519 -6.77 4.43 27.55
N VAL A 520 -5.78 5.31 27.50
CA VAL A 520 -4.78 5.34 26.41
C VAL A 520 -4.01 4.03 26.32
N LEU A 521 -3.52 3.50 27.45
CA LEU A 521 -2.76 2.25 27.46
C LEU A 521 -3.61 1.07 26.98
N LEU A 522 -4.83 0.92 27.49
CA LEU A 522 -5.73 -0.17 27.10
C LEU A 522 -6.14 -0.05 25.62
N SER A 523 -6.54 1.14 25.18
CA SER A 523 -6.90 1.41 23.79
C SER A 523 -5.74 1.09 22.85
N THR A 524 -4.52 1.50 23.21
CA THR A 524 -3.32 1.18 22.43
C THR A 524 -3.10 -0.33 22.32
N CYS A 525 -3.26 -1.08 23.42
CA CYS A 525 -3.15 -2.54 23.36
C CYS A 525 -4.19 -3.16 22.41
N LEU A 526 -5.44 -2.68 22.44
CA LEU A 526 -6.52 -3.18 21.59
C LEU A 526 -6.30 -2.84 20.11
N PHE A 527 -5.81 -1.64 19.80
CA PHE A 527 -5.47 -1.26 18.43
C PHE A 527 -4.29 -2.08 17.92
N LEU A 528 -3.21 -2.21 18.70
CA LEU A 528 -1.98 -2.84 18.22
C LEU A 528 -2.02 -4.36 18.17
N ILE A 529 -2.85 -5.04 18.98
CA ILE A 529 -2.99 -6.51 18.90
C ILE A 529 -3.64 -6.94 17.57
N GLY A 530 -4.57 -6.13 17.05
CA GLY A 530 -5.20 -6.36 15.75
C GLY A 530 -4.42 -5.73 14.60
N GLY A 531 -4.05 -4.45 14.71
CA GLY A 531 -3.48 -3.69 13.59
C GLY A 531 -2.07 -4.12 13.17
N ILE A 532 -1.21 -4.59 14.09
CA ILE A 532 0.14 -5.02 13.71
C ILE A 532 0.09 -6.29 12.82
N PRO A 533 -0.43 -7.45 13.28
CA PRO A 533 -0.56 -8.63 12.43
C PRO A 533 -1.63 -8.47 11.35
N GLY A 534 -2.62 -7.58 11.56
CA GLY A 534 -3.67 -7.24 10.60
C GLY A 534 -3.13 -6.76 9.25
N THR A 535 -1.89 -6.25 9.20
CA THR A 535 -1.15 -5.96 7.96
C THR A 535 -1.31 -7.06 6.89
N PHE A 536 -1.38 -8.33 7.29
CA PHE A 536 -1.50 -9.46 6.37
C PHE A 536 -2.81 -9.54 5.59
N HIS A 537 -3.86 -8.81 5.97
CA HIS A 537 -5.12 -8.79 5.20
C HIS A 537 -4.99 -8.16 3.82
N HIS A 538 -3.93 -7.39 3.60
CA HIS A 538 -3.56 -6.87 2.28
C HIS A 538 -2.70 -7.84 1.48
N LEU A 539 -2.28 -8.95 2.07
CA LEU A 539 -1.35 -9.89 1.44
C LEU A 539 -1.99 -11.20 0.99
N TYR A 540 -3.25 -11.46 1.33
CA TYR A 540 -3.95 -12.73 1.06
C TYR A 540 -3.73 -13.30 -0.34
N PHE A 541 -3.72 -12.44 -1.36
CA PHE A 541 -3.71 -12.83 -2.77
C PHE A 541 -2.44 -12.39 -3.52
N SER A 542 -1.43 -11.88 -2.81
CA SER A 542 -0.23 -11.26 -3.40
C SER A 542 1.01 -12.16 -3.39
N GLY A 543 0.81 -13.48 -3.53
CA GLY A 543 1.91 -14.46 -3.57
C GLY A 543 2.31 -15.05 -2.22
N THR A 544 1.48 -14.90 -1.17
CA THR A 544 1.75 -15.44 0.17
C THR A 544 1.21 -16.86 0.36
N PRO A 545 1.75 -17.63 1.31
CA PRO A 545 1.21 -18.95 1.64
C PRO A 545 -0.09 -18.83 2.43
N THR A 546 -0.89 -19.90 2.42
CA THR A 546 -2.18 -19.98 3.13
C THR A 546 -2.08 -19.68 4.62
N SER A 547 -0.92 -19.87 5.26
CA SER A 547 -0.73 -19.55 6.68
C SER A 547 -0.71 -18.05 7.01
N VAL A 548 -0.57 -17.18 5.99
CA VAL A 548 -0.64 -15.72 6.14
C VAL A 548 -2.09 -15.20 6.07
N MET A 549 -2.97 -15.99 5.46
CA MET A 549 -4.42 -15.75 5.40
C MET A 549 -5.08 -16.32 6.65
#